data_AF-A0A329S0S3-F1
#
_entry.id   AF-A0A329S0S3-F1
#
_cell.length_a   1.000
_cell.length_b   1.000
_cell.length_c   1.000
_cell.angle_alpha   90.00
_cell.angle_beta   90.00
_cell.angle_gamma   90.00
#
_symmetry.space_group_name_H-M   'P 1'
#
loop_
_entity.id
_entity.type
_entity.pdbx_description
1 polymer ?
#
loop_
_entity_poly.entity_id
_entity_poly.type
_entity_poly.pdbx_seq_one_letter_code
_entity_poly.pdbx_strand_id
1 'polypeptide(L)'
;MGFLTRESVHSTTLVRGNEKFADLTAALKRRGLPFRPDLKYCKAFLTTNSGDVDTVVDNMEEKHFLFTRTEYPRLSGDNFDADRSQCIPDSYETYAEMEGDWKEIKANLCVEYLRENKGLKLPQKWESCRLRFEEVISRGDDPKLEAL
;
A
#
# COMPACT_ATOMS: atom_id res chain seq x y z
N MET A 1 -8.71 -14.45 27.44
CA MET A 1 -9.56 -13.42 26.81
C MET A 1 -8.91 -12.07 27.06
N GLY A 2 -8.34 -11.44 26.02
CA GLY A 2 -7.58 -10.20 26.15
C GLY A 2 -8.52 -8.99 26.27
N PHE A 3 -8.29 -8.16 27.28
CA PHE A 3 -9.02 -6.91 27.51
C PHE A 3 -8.60 -5.89 26.45
N LEU A 4 -9.52 -5.52 25.55
CA LEU A 4 -9.38 -4.29 24.77
C LEU A 4 -9.59 -3.11 25.74
N THR A 5 -8.55 -2.29 25.90
CA THR A 5 -8.54 -1.12 26.78
C THR A 5 -9.60 -0.10 26.35
N ARG A 6 -10.23 0.54 27.34
CA ARG A 6 -11.40 1.43 27.22
C ARG A 6 -11.21 2.63 26.28
N GLU A 7 -9.96 3.05 26.07
CA GLU A 7 -9.58 4.12 25.13
C GLU A 7 -9.66 3.69 23.65
N SER A 8 -9.40 2.40 23.37
CA SER A 8 -9.53 1.82 22.03
C SER A 8 -10.98 1.79 21.57
N VAL A 9 -11.91 1.50 22.50
CA VAL A 9 -13.34 1.42 22.19
C VAL A 9 -13.94 2.81 21.89
N HIS A 10 -13.52 3.86 22.62
CA HIS A 10 -14.06 5.21 22.43
C HIS A 10 -13.58 5.85 21.11
N SER A 11 -12.29 5.68 20.77
CA SER A 11 -11.75 6.15 19.49
C SER A 11 -12.37 5.42 18.30
N THR A 12 -12.60 4.11 18.41
CA THR A 12 -13.22 3.32 17.33
C THR A 12 -14.69 3.69 17.09
N THR A 13 -15.40 4.13 18.13
CA THR A 13 -16.82 4.50 18.05
C THR A 13 -17.01 5.88 17.40
N LEU A 14 -16.15 6.85 17.72
CA LEU A 14 -16.13 8.18 17.09
C LEU A 14 -15.75 8.13 15.61
N VAL A 15 -14.82 7.25 15.23
CA VAL A 15 -14.36 7.11 13.84
C VAL A 15 -15.44 6.48 12.94
N ARG A 16 -16.26 5.56 13.47
CA ARG A 16 -17.35 4.91 12.71
C ARG A 16 -18.50 5.83 12.30
N GLY A 17 -18.67 6.97 12.97
CA GLY A 17 -19.72 7.96 12.66
C GLY A 17 -19.29 9.03 11.65
N ASN A 18 -18.04 8.97 11.16
CA ASN A 18 -17.49 9.94 10.22
C ASN A 18 -17.77 9.51 8.77
N GLU A 19 -18.22 10.43 7.92
CA GLU A 19 -18.45 10.21 6.49
C GLU A 19 -17.22 9.59 5.80
N LYS A 20 -16.00 10.00 6.18
CA LYS A 20 -14.75 9.43 5.63
C LYS A 20 -14.55 7.95 5.94
N PHE A 21 -15.05 7.46 7.07
CA PHE A 21 -15.01 6.03 7.38
C PHE A 21 -15.93 5.25 6.44
N ALA A 22 -17.13 5.77 6.19
CA ALA A 22 -18.08 5.18 5.26
C ALA A 22 -17.52 5.18 3.83
N ASP A 23 -16.95 6.31 3.39
CA ASP A 23 -16.35 6.46 2.07
C ASP A 23 -15.17 5.51 1.85
N LEU A 24 -14.23 5.48 2.80
CA LEU A 24 -13.07 4.59 2.72
C LEU A 24 -13.48 3.11 2.75
N THR A 25 -14.43 2.74 3.62
CA THR A 25 -14.95 1.36 3.69
C THR A 25 -15.64 0.98 2.38
N ALA A 26 -16.46 1.86 1.82
CA ALA A 26 -17.12 1.64 0.55
C ALA A 26 -16.12 1.50 -0.59
N ALA A 27 -15.10 2.36 -0.65
CA ALA A 27 -14.08 2.34 -1.68
C ALA A 27 -13.21 1.06 -1.62
N LEU A 28 -12.76 0.65 -0.43
CA LEU A 28 -12.04 -0.61 -0.24
C LEU A 28 -12.90 -1.82 -0.61
N LYS A 29 -14.19 -1.81 -0.23
CA LYS A 29 -15.13 -2.87 -0.61
C LYS A 29 -15.31 -2.98 -2.13
N ARG A 30 -15.36 -1.85 -2.86
CA ARG A 30 -15.39 -1.86 -4.33
C ARG A 30 -14.14 -2.49 -4.96
N ARG A 31 -12.99 -2.42 -4.27
CA ARG A 31 -11.74 -3.09 -4.67
C ARG A 31 -11.63 -4.54 -4.21
N GLY A 32 -12.59 -5.04 -3.42
CA GLY A 32 -12.50 -6.37 -2.80
C GLY A 32 -11.48 -6.44 -1.67
N LEU A 33 -11.09 -5.29 -1.09
CA LEU A 33 -10.12 -5.22 -0.01
C LEU A 33 -10.81 -5.20 1.37
N PRO A 34 -10.28 -5.93 2.37
CA PRO A 34 -10.78 -5.85 3.72
C PRO A 34 -10.42 -4.49 4.33
N PHE A 35 -11.39 -3.85 4.99
CA PHE A 35 -11.10 -2.66 5.79
C PHE A 35 -10.32 -3.05 7.05
N ARG A 36 -9.15 -2.44 7.23
CA ARG A 36 -8.21 -2.71 8.33
C ARG A 36 -7.83 -1.39 9.02
N PRO A 37 -8.62 -0.92 10.02
CA PRO A 37 -8.40 0.36 10.68
C PRO A 37 -7.13 0.40 11.53
N ASP A 38 -6.58 -0.77 11.84
CA ASP A 38 -5.33 -1.00 12.55
C ASP A 38 -4.10 -0.64 11.70
N LEU A 39 -4.20 -0.70 10.38
CA LEU A 39 -3.08 -0.39 9.50
C LEU A 39 -2.76 1.11 9.50
N LYS A 40 -1.46 1.44 9.44
CA LYS A 40 -0.92 2.80 9.49
C LYS A 40 -1.64 3.77 8.55
N TYR A 41 -1.94 3.36 7.31
CA TYR A 41 -2.54 4.23 6.30
C TYR A 41 -4.01 4.53 6.59
N CYS A 42 -4.79 3.51 6.94
CA CYS A 42 -6.18 3.67 7.34
C CYS A 42 -6.27 4.51 8.63
N LYS A 43 -5.43 4.20 9.62
CA LYS A 43 -5.37 4.94 10.89
C LYS A 43 -4.98 6.40 10.69
N ALA A 44 -3.95 6.69 9.90
CA ALA A 44 -3.52 8.06 9.61
C ALA A 44 -4.66 8.85 8.96
N PHE A 45 -5.24 8.35 7.86
CA PHE A 45 -6.35 9.01 7.17
C PHE A 45 -7.55 9.31 8.09
N LEU A 46 -7.91 8.35 8.95
CA LEU A 46 -9.04 8.50 9.87
C LEU A 46 -8.76 9.45 11.05
N THR A 47 -7.48 9.61 11.45
CA THR A 47 -7.10 10.43 12.62
C THR A 47 -6.68 11.85 12.27
N THR A 48 -5.93 12.06 11.18
CA THR A 48 -5.39 13.37 10.81
C THR A 48 -6.29 14.15 9.88
N ASN A 49 -7.38 13.53 9.40
CA ASN A 49 -8.30 14.08 8.41
C ASN A 49 -7.61 14.55 7.11
N SER A 50 -6.37 14.13 6.87
CA SER A 50 -5.53 14.52 5.75
C SER A 50 -5.35 13.36 4.76
N GLY A 51 -5.24 13.70 3.48
CA GLY A 51 -5.15 12.73 2.38
C GLY A 51 -6.49 12.48 1.68
N ASP A 52 -6.41 11.71 0.60
CA ASP A 52 -7.51 11.37 -0.29
C ASP A 52 -7.85 9.88 -0.20
N VAL A 53 -9.14 9.54 -0.36
CA VAL A 53 -9.63 8.15 -0.24
C VAL A 53 -9.00 7.26 -1.29
N ASP A 54 -8.91 7.73 -2.54
CA ASP A 54 -8.38 6.92 -3.64
C ASP A 54 -6.89 6.64 -3.40
N THR A 55 -6.14 7.63 -2.91
CA THR A 55 -4.73 7.43 -2.52
C THR A 55 -4.57 6.35 -1.44
N VAL A 56 -5.45 6.32 -0.43
CA VAL A 56 -5.40 5.28 0.62
C VAL A 56 -5.75 3.92 0.05
N VAL A 57 -6.78 3.86 -0.80
CA VAL A 57 -7.25 2.63 -1.44
C VAL A 57 -6.20 2.05 -2.37
N ASP A 58 -5.54 2.88 -3.19
CA ASP A 58 -4.46 2.46 -4.09
C ASP A 58 -3.26 1.92 -3.32
N ASN A 59 -2.86 2.58 -2.23
CA ASN A 59 -1.79 2.08 -1.37
C ASN A 59 -2.15 0.76 -0.69
N MET A 60 -3.41 0.61 -0.27
CA MET A 60 -3.91 -0.63 0.31
C MET A 60 -3.97 -1.76 -0.73
N GLU A 61 -4.41 -1.49 -1.95
CA GLU A 61 -4.44 -2.45 -3.07
C GLU A 61 -3.02 -2.89 -3.43
N GLU A 62 -2.10 -1.94 -3.62
CA GLU A 62 -0.69 -2.19 -3.93
C GLU A 62 -0.02 -3.03 -2.85
N LYS A 63 -0.15 -2.65 -1.57
CA LYS A 63 0.43 -3.41 -0.46
C LYS A 63 -0.20 -4.79 -0.34
N HIS A 64 -1.53 -4.91 -0.43
CA HIS A 64 -2.18 -6.22 -0.39
C HIS A 64 -1.64 -7.13 -1.50
N PHE A 65 -1.51 -6.62 -2.73
CA PHE A 65 -0.94 -7.36 -3.83
C PHE A 65 0.52 -7.76 -3.57
N LEU A 66 1.38 -6.82 -3.21
CA LEU A 66 2.79 -7.07 -2.90
C LEU A 66 2.96 -8.18 -1.87
N PHE A 67 2.23 -8.12 -0.76
CA PHE A 67 2.39 -9.07 0.34
C PHE A 67 1.76 -10.43 0.10
N THR A 68 0.73 -10.54 -0.74
CA THR A 68 0.00 -11.80 -0.94
C THR A 68 0.31 -12.48 -2.26
N ARG A 69 0.83 -11.75 -3.26
CA ARG A 69 0.99 -12.23 -4.63
C ARG A 69 2.40 -12.10 -5.18
N THR A 70 3.35 -11.54 -4.42
CA THR A 70 4.73 -11.33 -4.89
C THR A 70 5.77 -11.77 -3.87
N GLU A 71 7.04 -11.75 -4.26
CA GLU A 71 8.17 -12.01 -3.37
C GLU A 71 8.56 -10.80 -2.50
N TYR A 72 7.82 -9.69 -2.57
CA TYR A 72 8.11 -8.45 -1.86
C TYR A 72 8.48 -8.63 -0.39
N PRO A 73 7.76 -9.41 0.45
CA PRO A 73 8.12 -9.56 1.86
C PRO A 73 9.50 -10.19 2.07
N ARG A 74 9.86 -11.15 1.21
CA ARG A 74 11.16 -11.83 1.23
C ARG A 74 12.29 -10.89 0.82
N LEU A 75 12.04 -10.03 -0.17
CA LEU A 75 13.05 -9.11 -0.73
C LEU A 75 13.25 -7.86 0.14
N SER A 76 12.16 -7.32 0.68
CA SER A 76 12.17 -6.04 1.41
C SER A 76 12.45 -6.18 2.90
N GLY A 77 12.23 -7.37 3.48
CA GLY A 77 12.17 -7.55 4.93
C GLY A 77 11.01 -6.79 5.60
N ASP A 78 10.14 -6.16 4.81
CA ASP A 78 8.98 -5.41 5.30
C ASP A 78 7.92 -6.39 5.84
N ASN A 79 7.18 -5.95 6.84
CA ASN A 79 6.09 -6.71 7.45
C ASN A 79 4.83 -5.85 7.48
N PHE A 80 3.87 -6.18 6.62
CA PHE A 80 2.62 -5.45 6.45
C PHE A 80 1.79 -5.34 7.74
N ASP A 81 1.85 -6.37 8.58
CA ASP A 81 1.10 -6.43 9.84
C ASP A 81 1.95 -6.02 11.05
N ALA A 82 3.21 -5.61 10.86
CA ALA A 82 4.04 -5.18 11.99
C ALA A 82 3.48 -3.90 12.63
N ASP A 83 3.47 -3.88 13.95
CA ASP A 83 3.16 -2.68 14.71
C ASP A 83 4.20 -1.61 14.37
N ARG A 84 3.74 -0.38 14.10
CA ARG A 84 4.63 0.75 13.78
C ARG A 84 5.75 0.92 14.80
N SER A 85 5.52 0.61 16.08
CA SER A 85 6.53 0.66 17.14
C SER A 85 7.70 -0.31 16.94
N GLN A 86 7.53 -1.35 16.13
CA GLN A 86 8.56 -2.34 15.77
C GLN A 86 9.28 -2.01 14.46
N CYS A 87 8.77 -1.04 13.70
CA CYS A 87 9.29 -0.64 12.39
C CYS A 87 9.81 0.80 12.37
N ILE A 88 10.19 1.38 13.51
CA ILE A 88 10.88 2.68 13.53
C ILE A 88 12.38 2.39 13.53
N PRO A 89 13.10 2.65 12.42
CA PRO A 89 14.56 2.61 12.43
C PRO A 89 15.08 3.62 13.45
N ASP A 90 16.22 3.32 14.08
CA ASP A 90 16.80 4.13 15.16
C ASP A 90 17.07 5.59 14.74
N SER A 91 17.04 5.90 13.44
CA SER A 91 17.13 7.24 12.89
C SER A 91 16.26 7.45 11.64
N TYR A 92 15.95 8.72 11.33
CA TYR A 92 15.28 9.12 10.08
C TYR A 92 16.11 8.78 8.84
N GLU A 93 17.44 8.86 8.92
CA GLU A 93 18.34 8.56 7.80
C GLU A 93 18.25 7.08 7.42
N THR A 94 18.26 6.19 8.42
CA THR A 94 18.09 4.74 8.21
C THR A 94 16.72 4.43 7.61
N TYR A 95 15.66 5.16 8.00
CA TYR A 95 14.35 5.01 7.38
C TYR A 95 14.33 5.47 5.92
N ALA A 96 14.97 6.59 5.59
CA ALA A 96 15.01 7.11 4.24
C ALA A 96 15.76 6.17 3.28
N GLU A 97 16.86 5.57 3.74
CA GLU A 97 17.61 4.54 3.00
C GLU A 97 16.75 3.30 2.75
N MET A 98 16.15 2.73 3.79
CA MET A 98 15.24 1.58 3.67
C MET A 98 14.03 1.88 2.76
N GLU A 99 13.49 3.10 2.83
CA GLU A 99 12.39 3.52 1.96
C GLU A 99 12.84 3.57 0.48
N GLY A 100 14.09 3.96 0.22
CA GLY A 100 14.71 3.89 -1.10
C GLY A 100 14.73 2.47 -1.64
N ASP A 101 15.28 1.53 -0.86
CA ASP A 101 15.35 0.11 -1.23
C ASP A 101 13.96 -0.47 -1.47
N TRP A 102 12.99 -0.15 -0.61
CA TRP A 102 11.61 -0.60 -0.79
C TRP A 102 10.96 -0.03 -2.06
N LYS A 103 11.27 1.21 -2.44
CA LYS A 103 10.78 1.80 -3.69
C LYS A 103 11.37 1.08 -4.89
N GLU A 104 12.65 0.76 -4.86
CA GLU A 104 13.33 0.01 -5.93
C GLU A 104 12.77 -1.42 -6.07
N ILE A 105 12.58 -2.15 -4.96
CA ILE A 105 12.00 -3.49 -5.01
C ILE A 105 10.58 -3.45 -5.60
N LYS A 106 9.74 -2.49 -5.18
CA LYS A 106 8.40 -2.32 -5.75
C LYS A 106 8.44 -2.00 -7.24
N ALA A 107 9.40 -1.18 -7.68
CA ALA A 107 9.61 -0.84 -9.07
C ALA A 107 9.84 -2.08 -9.93
N ASN A 108 10.81 -2.89 -9.51
CA ASN A 108 11.24 -4.08 -10.24
C ASN A 108 10.10 -5.08 -10.34
N LEU A 109 9.35 -5.26 -9.25
CA LEU A 109 8.14 -6.09 -9.26
C LEU A 109 7.04 -5.51 -10.16
N CYS A 110 6.83 -4.20 -10.17
CA CYS A 110 5.86 -3.57 -11.08
C CYS A 110 6.21 -3.86 -12.54
N VAL A 111 7.47 -3.66 -12.94
CA VAL A 111 7.97 -3.94 -14.30
C VAL A 111 7.80 -5.42 -14.67
N GLU A 112 8.20 -6.33 -13.77
CA GLU A 112 8.08 -7.78 -13.98
C GLU A 112 6.63 -8.18 -14.23
N TYR A 113 5.71 -7.70 -13.39
CA TYR A 113 4.30 -8.07 -13.47
C TYR A 113 3.57 -7.36 -14.63
N LEU A 114 3.99 -6.15 -15.01
CA LEU A 114 3.49 -5.51 -16.24
C LEU A 114 3.92 -6.28 -17.49
N ARG A 115 5.14 -6.84 -17.51
CA ARG A 115 5.69 -7.60 -18.63
C ARG A 115 5.02 -8.96 -18.81
N GLU A 116 4.91 -9.74 -17.75
CA GLU A 116 4.46 -11.13 -17.86
C GLU A 116 2.99 -11.34 -17.50
N ASN A 117 2.35 -10.36 -16.85
CA ASN A 117 0.97 -10.33 -16.35
C ASN A 117 0.52 -11.53 -15.49
N LYS A 118 1.25 -12.66 -15.48
CA LYS A 118 1.08 -13.91 -14.69
C LYS A 118 -0.37 -14.40 -14.49
N GLY A 119 -1.31 -13.99 -15.34
CA GLY A 119 -2.75 -14.21 -15.18
C GLY A 119 -3.36 -13.55 -13.94
N LEU A 120 -2.69 -12.57 -13.33
CA LEU A 120 -3.13 -11.90 -12.10
C LEU A 120 -3.73 -10.53 -12.41
N LYS A 121 -4.74 -10.14 -11.63
CA LYS A 121 -5.23 -8.76 -11.65
C LYS A 121 -4.22 -7.88 -10.92
N LEU A 122 -3.58 -6.95 -11.64
CA LEU A 122 -2.64 -6.02 -11.03
C LEU A 122 -3.37 -4.90 -10.28
N PRO A 123 -2.71 -4.26 -9.29
CA PRO A 123 -3.22 -3.04 -8.66
C PRO A 123 -3.51 -1.98 -9.71
N GLN A 124 -4.56 -1.18 -9.54
CA GLN A 124 -4.91 -0.16 -10.53
C GLN A 124 -3.78 0.87 -10.72
N LYS A 125 -3.06 1.19 -9.64
CA LYS A 125 -1.87 2.03 -9.70
C LYS A 125 -0.80 1.49 -10.64
N TRP A 126 -0.67 0.17 -10.76
CA TRP A 126 0.29 -0.44 -11.69
C TRP A 126 -0.29 -0.48 -13.10
N GLU A 127 -1.59 -0.78 -13.23
CA GLU A 127 -2.29 -0.72 -14.51
C GLU A 127 -2.24 0.67 -15.15
N SER A 128 -2.26 1.75 -14.36
CA SER A 128 -2.10 3.11 -14.91
C SER A 128 -0.73 3.35 -15.55
N CYS A 129 0.29 2.57 -15.19
CA CYS A 129 1.62 2.64 -15.82
C CYS A 129 1.70 1.82 -17.11
N ARG A 130 0.69 1.01 -17.47
CA ARG A 130 0.74 0.06 -18.60
C ARG A 130 0.99 0.75 -19.94
N LEU A 131 0.29 1.84 -20.22
CA LEU A 131 0.47 2.59 -21.47
C LEU A 131 1.91 3.06 -21.63
N ARG A 132 2.46 3.68 -20.58
CA ARG A 132 3.83 4.19 -20.60
C ARG A 132 4.86 3.06 -20.66
N PHE A 133 4.60 1.94 -20.00
CA PHE A 133 5.41 0.73 -20.12
C PHE A 133 5.46 0.21 -21.57
N GLU A 134 4.31 0.12 -22.23
CA GLU A 134 4.22 -0.33 -23.63
C GLU A 134 4.96 0.63 -24.58
N GLU A 135 4.86 1.94 -24.35
CA GLU A 135 5.61 2.95 -25.10
C GLU A 135 7.14 2.75 -24.98
N VAL A 136 7.65 2.57 -23.76
CA VAL A 136 9.09 2.36 -23.50
C VAL A 136 9.58 1.08 -24.18
N ILE A 137 8.84 -0.02 -24.04
CA ILE A 137 9.15 -1.29 -24.70
C ILE A 137 9.12 -1.15 -26.23
N SER A 138 8.16 -0.41 -26.79
CA SER A 138 8.05 -0.21 -28.25
C SER A 138 9.22 0.54 -28.85
N ARG A 139 9.91 1.38 -28.05
CA ARG A 139 11.13 2.10 -28.45
C ARG A 139 12.40 1.25 -28.35
N GLY A 140 12.30 0.05 -27.76
CA GLY A 140 13.45 -0.81 -27.47
C GLY A 140 14.22 -0.40 -26.22
N ASP A 141 13.66 0.50 -25.41
CA ASP A 141 14.24 0.94 -24.15
C ASP A 141 13.93 -0.06 -23.03
N ASP A 142 14.83 -0.15 -22.04
CA ASP A 142 14.60 -0.95 -20.84
C ASP A 142 13.71 -0.20 -19.84
N PRO A 143 12.52 -0.72 -19.47
CA PRO A 143 11.62 -0.07 -18.54
C PRO A 143 12.24 -0.03 -17.14
N LYS A 144 12.66 1.15 -16.73
CA LYS A 144 13.12 1.46 -15.36
C LYS A 144 12.10 2.35 -14.66
N LEU A 145 12.18 2.40 -13.33
CA LEU A 145 11.24 3.15 -12.48
C LEU A 145 11.06 4.62 -12.90
N GLU A 146 12.13 5.29 -13.33
CA GLU A 146 12.05 6.70 -13.76
C GLU A 146 11.28 6.90 -15.08
N ALA A 147 11.06 5.81 -15.82
CA ALA A 147 10.43 5.81 -17.14
C ALA A 147 8.93 5.43 -17.09
N LEU A 148 8.38 5.04 -15.94
CA LEU A 148 6.97 4.63 -15.73
C LEU A 148 6.21 5.62 -14.84
#